data_AF-A0A0P7WJ79-F1
#
_entry.id   AF-A0A0P7WJ79-F1
#
_cell.length_a   1.000
_cell.length_b   1.000
_cell.length_c   1.000
_cell.angle_alpha   90.00
_cell.angle_beta   90.00
_cell.angle_gamma   90.00
#
_symmetry.space_group_name_H-M   'P 1'
#
loop_
_entity.id
_entity.type
_entity.pdbx_description
1 polymer ?
#
loop_
_entity_poly.entity_id
_entity_poly.type
_entity_poly.pdbx_seq_one_letter_code
_entity_poly.pdbx_strand_id
1 'polypeptide(L)'
;MAAVSFQIKGVNGGFTEVNGLLSLGKDRLLMEFEKADAIVGFFRSGATSVGIEFTSIRDLVYKKGFLSAGKITLRTKSIADLSQVPGSKSGSVILTVKRADHADAVTFDSAFQMAFSEFKLGQLYKTENGENG
;
A
#
# COMPACT_ATOMS: atom_id res chain seq x y z
N MET A 1 -11.02 6.50 9.32
CA MET A 1 -10.41 5.71 8.23
C MET A 1 -8.93 5.64 8.54
N ALA A 2 -8.35 4.46 8.77
CA ALA A 2 -6.93 4.36 9.11
C ALA A 2 -6.09 4.68 7.87
N ALA A 3 -5.05 5.50 8.05
CA ALA A 3 -4.16 5.91 6.97
C ALA A 3 -2.74 6.11 7.49
N VAL A 4 -1.76 6.00 6.61
CA VAL A 4 -0.34 6.16 6.93
C VAL A 4 0.42 6.79 5.76
N SER A 5 1.21 7.80 6.07
CA SER A 5 2.12 8.43 5.10
C SER A 5 3.28 7.49 4.76
N PHE A 6 3.68 7.46 3.49
CA PHE A 6 4.78 6.62 3.06
C PHE A 6 5.67 7.29 2.01
N GLN A 7 6.84 6.68 1.82
CA GLN A 7 7.79 7.02 0.77
C GLN A 7 8.24 5.77 0.01
N ILE A 8 8.31 5.83 -1.31
CA ILE A 8 8.98 4.81 -2.13
C ILE A 8 10.34 5.37 -2.53
N LYS A 9 11.40 4.70 -2.11
CA LYS A 9 12.78 5.10 -2.36
C LYS A 9 13.37 4.35 -3.55
N GLY A 10 14.27 5.00 -4.27
CA GLY A 10 15.06 4.36 -5.32
C GLY A 10 14.28 4.04 -6.59
N VAL A 11 13.29 4.87 -6.92
CA VAL A 11 12.61 4.80 -8.23
C VAL A 11 13.56 5.39 -9.29
N ASN A 12 13.52 4.87 -10.54
CA ASN A 12 14.31 5.36 -11.69
C ASN A 12 15.82 5.48 -11.44
N GLY A 13 16.51 4.38 -11.12
CA GLY A 13 17.97 4.39 -11.00
C GLY A 13 18.51 5.02 -9.71
N GLY A 14 17.65 5.26 -8.71
CA GLY A 14 18.08 5.65 -7.35
C GLY A 14 17.76 7.08 -6.94
N PHE A 15 17.33 7.93 -7.86
CA PHE A 15 17.25 9.38 -7.65
C PHE A 15 15.84 9.90 -7.34
N THR A 16 14.79 9.17 -7.72
CA THR A 16 13.42 9.64 -7.52
C THR A 16 12.83 9.08 -6.22
N GLU A 17 12.28 9.98 -5.41
CA GLU A 17 11.42 9.67 -4.26
C GLU A 17 9.96 9.89 -4.64
N VAL A 18 9.09 9.00 -4.18
CA VAL A 18 7.63 9.15 -4.32
C VAL A 18 7.06 9.28 -2.93
N ASN A 19 6.27 10.33 -2.67
CA ASN A 19 5.58 10.53 -1.40
C ASN A 19 4.10 10.23 -1.60
N GLY A 20 3.48 9.62 -0.59
CA GLY A 20 2.07 9.25 -0.69
C GLY A 20 1.41 8.94 0.63
N LEU A 21 0.11 8.63 0.54
CA LEU A 21 -0.78 8.25 1.62
C LEU A 21 -1.40 6.88 1.28
N LEU A 22 -1.29 5.94 2.20
CA LEU A 22 -1.95 4.64 2.11
C LEU A 22 -3.14 4.63 3.08
N SER A 23 -4.33 4.27 2.61
CA SER A 23 -5.54 4.22 3.43
C SER A 23 -6.42 2.99 3.14
N LEU A 24 -7.30 2.65 4.07
CA LEU A 24 -8.25 1.54 3.94
C LEU A 24 -9.58 1.99 3.36
N GLY A 25 -9.94 1.46 2.19
CA GLY A 25 -11.30 1.50 1.65
C GLY A 25 -12.16 0.34 2.18
N LYS A 26 -13.37 0.19 1.62
CA LYS A 26 -14.33 -0.86 2.02
C LYS A 26 -13.79 -2.29 1.81
N ASP A 27 -13.24 -2.58 0.63
CA ASP A 27 -12.70 -3.90 0.26
C ASP A 27 -11.37 -3.79 -0.52
N ARG A 28 -10.65 -2.68 -0.31
CA ARG A 28 -9.44 -2.32 -1.07
C ARG A 28 -8.50 -1.44 -0.26
N LEU A 29 -7.22 -1.49 -0.61
CA LEU A 29 -6.25 -0.46 -0.25
C LEU A 29 -6.34 0.69 -1.24
N LEU A 30 -6.25 1.92 -0.75
CA LEU A 30 -6.15 3.12 -1.56
C LEU A 30 -4.76 3.71 -1.38
N MET A 31 -4.03 3.86 -2.48
CA MET A 31 -2.70 4.44 -2.51
C MET A 31 -2.72 5.73 -3.33
N GLU A 32 -2.52 6.86 -2.67
CA GLU A 32 -2.42 8.17 -3.30
C GLU A 32 -0.96 8.63 -3.27
N PHE A 33 -0.41 9.09 -4.38
CA PHE A 33 0.98 9.52 -4.42
C PHE A 33 1.28 10.55 -5.51
N GLU A 34 2.34 11.30 -5.27
CA GLU A 34 2.94 12.25 -6.20
C GLU A 34 4.42 11.93 -6.42
N LYS A 35 4.91 12.12 -7.65
CA LYS A 35 6.34 11.96 -7.97
C LYS A 35 7.08 13.22 -7.56
N ALA A 36 8.17 13.11 -6.80
CA ALA A 36 8.91 14.28 -6.30
C ALA A 36 9.51 15.17 -7.42
N ASP A 37 9.70 14.65 -8.64
CA ASP A 37 10.18 15.43 -9.78
C ASP A 37 9.22 16.58 -10.17
N ALA A 38 7.97 16.58 -9.67
CA ALA A 38 7.03 17.69 -9.83
C ALA A 38 7.41 18.96 -9.03
N ILE A 39 8.39 18.89 -8.12
CA ILE A 39 8.79 20.01 -7.26
C ILE A 39 9.75 20.98 -7.98
N VAL A 40 10.35 20.60 -9.10
CA VAL A 40 11.16 21.52 -9.94
C VAL A 40 10.28 22.20 -10.99
N GLY A 41 9.52 23.20 -10.53
CA GLY A 41 9.26 24.41 -11.32
C GLY A 41 8.02 24.50 -12.20
N PHE A 42 7.48 23.46 -12.85
CA PHE A 42 6.48 23.73 -13.92
C PHE A 42 5.35 22.72 -14.20
N PHE A 43 5.20 21.61 -13.47
CA PHE A 43 4.06 20.71 -13.69
C PHE A 43 3.51 20.17 -12.37
N ARG A 44 2.36 20.73 -11.93
CA ARG A 44 1.45 20.04 -11.00
C ARG A 44 0.84 18.85 -11.75
N SER A 45 1.58 17.74 -11.86
CA SER A 45 0.93 16.47 -12.14
C SER A 45 0.03 16.16 -10.95
N GLY A 46 -1.27 15.98 -11.20
CA GLY A 46 -2.23 15.66 -10.14
C GLY A 46 -1.81 14.39 -9.40
N ALA A 47 -2.19 14.29 -8.11
CA ALA A 47 -1.97 13.09 -7.33
C ALA A 47 -2.53 11.87 -8.07
N THR A 48 -1.73 10.82 -8.20
CA THR A 48 -2.17 9.54 -8.77
C THR A 48 -2.81 8.73 -7.65
N SER A 49 -3.99 8.15 -7.90
CA SER A 49 -4.66 7.25 -6.96
C SER A 49 -4.78 5.86 -7.58
N VAL A 50 -4.36 4.83 -6.85
CA VAL A 50 -4.43 3.42 -7.24
C VAL A 50 -5.20 2.65 -6.16
N GLY A 51 -6.24 1.94 -6.57
CA GLY A 51 -6.99 1.01 -5.73
C GLY A 51 -6.48 -0.41 -5.90
N ILE A 52 -6.18 -1.10 -4.80
CA ILE A 52 -5.71 -2.49 -4.79
C ILE A 52 -6.73 -3.31 -4.02
N GLU A 53 -7.53 -4.09 -4.76
CA GLU A 53 -8.61 -4.91 -4.19
C GLU A 53 -8.07 -5.97 -3.23
N PHE A 54 -8.78 -6.26 -2.14
CA PHE A 54 -8.36 -7.30 -1.19
C PHE A 54 -8.26 -8.68 -1.85
N THR A 55 -9.04 -8.94 -2.90
CA THR A 55 -8.92 -10.17 -3.71
C THR A 55 -7.54 -10.35 -4.34
N SER A 56 -6.84 -9.27 -4.68
CA SER A 56 -5.51 -9.29 -5.32
C SER A 56 -4.36 -9.27 -4.31
N ILE A 57 -4.61 -8.89 -3.05
CA ILE A 57 -3.59 -8.86 -2.01
C ILE A 57 -3.28 -10.28 -1.54
N ARG A 58 -1.98 -10.58 -1.43
CA ARG A 58 -1.47 -11.78 -0.77
C ARG A 58 -1.26 -11.51 0.72
N ASP A 59 -0.49 -10.48 1.01
CA ASP A 59 -0.18 -10.01 2.36
C ASP A 59 0.26 -8.55 2.37
N LEU A 60 0.07 -7.89 3.52
CA LEU A 60 0.70 -6.62 3.88
C LEU A 60 1.29 -6.78 5.27
N VAL A 61 2.54 -6.36 5.44
CA VAL A 61 3.24 -6.48 6.72
C VAL A 61 3.96 -5.18 7.03
N TYR A 62 3.65 -4.59 8.19
CA TYR A 62 4.44 -3.51 8.76
C TYR A 62 5.57 -4.05 9.67
N LYS A 63 6.79 -3.55 9.46
CA LYS A 63 7.93 -3.75 10.37
C LYS A 63 8.45 -2.40 10.83
N LYS A 64 8.29 -2.13 12.14
CA LYS A 64 8.81 -0.92 12.78
C LYS A 64 10.34 -0.95 12.82
N GLY A 65 10.98 0.16 12.44
CA GLY A 65 12.41 0.37 12.66
C GLY A 65 12.67 0.87 14.08
N PHE A 66 13.61 0.27 14.82
CA PHE A 66 13.84 0.64 16.23
C PHE A 66 14.39 2.08 16.37
N LEU A 67 15.35 2.44 15.51
CA LEU A 67 15.94 3.79 15.41
C LEU A 67 15.86 4.36 13.99
N SER A 68 15.19 3.67 13.08
CA SER A 68 15.14 3.98 11.65
C SER A 68 13.69 4.06 11.16
N ALA A 69 13.53 4.39 9.88
CA ALA A 69 12.25 4.31 9.21
C ALA A 69 11.66 2.88 9.29
N GLY A 70 10.35 2.81 9.45
CA GLY A 70 9.60 1.56 9.34
C GLY A 70 9.38 1.18 7.88
N LYS A 71 8.96 -0.06 7.63
CA LYS A 71 8.67 -0.55 6.27
C LYS A 71 7.34 -1.28 6.26
N ILE A 72 6.45 -0.88 5.36
CA ILE A 72 5.29 -1.66 4.95
C ILE A 72 5.69 -2.40 3.68
N THR A 73 5.56 -3.73 3.70
CA THR A 73 5.75 -4.56 2.51
C THR A 73 4.39 -5.04 2.05
N LEU A 74 3.97 -4.62 0.86
CA LEU A 74 2.74 -5.07 0.22
C LEU A 74 3.11 -6.09 -0.86
N ARG A 75 2.40 -7.22 -0.89
CA ARG A 75 2.54 -8.27 -1.90
C ARG A 75 1.18 -8.64 -2.48
N THR A 76 1.12 -8.74 -3.79
CA THR A 76 -0.09 -9.10 -4.55
C THR A 76 0.04 -10.50 -5.15
N LYS A 77 -1.07 -11.02 -5.67
CA LYS A 77 -1.14 -12.34 -6.33
C LYS A 77 -0.64 -12.28 -7.77
N SER A 78 -0.74 -11.13 -8.43
CA SER A 78 -0.22 -10.88 -9.78
C SER A 78 0.69 -9.67 -9.82
N ILE A 79 1.67 -9.68 -10.74
CA ILE A 79 2.52 -8.54 -11.03
C ILE A 79 1.69 -7.35 -11.57
N ALA A 80 0.62 -7.65 -12.32
CA ALA A 80 -0.24 -6.64 -12.93
C ALA A 80 -0.93 -5.74 -11.89
N ASP A 81 -1.21 -6.27 -10.70
CA ASP A 81 -1.92 -5.57 -9.61
C ASP A 81 -1.14 -4.35 -9.07
N LEU A 82 0.17 -4.30 -9.30
CA LEU A 82 1.04 -3.17 -8.90
C LEU A 82 1.70 -2.47 -10.09
N SER A 83 1.19 -2.69 -11.30
CA SER A 83 1.76 -2.13 -12.54
C SER A 83 1.79 -0.59 -12.56
N GLN A 84 0.83 0.05 -11.88
CA GLN A 84 0.75 1.51 -11.75
C GLN A 84 1.50 2.07 -10.55
N VAL A 85 2.01 1.21 -9.65
CA VAL A 85 2.69 1.62 -8.42
C VAL A 85 4.20 1.75 -8.69
N PRO A 86 4.80 2.95 -8.56
CA PRO A 86 6.23 3.13 -8.73
C PRO A 86 7.05 2.24 -7.80
N GLY A 87 8.22 1.78 -8.26
CA GLY A 87 9.11 0.96 -7.43
C GLY A 87 8.58 -0.44 -7.10
N SER A 88 7.44 -0.85 -7.67
CA SER A 88 6.99 -2.24 -7.57
C SER A 88 7.94 -3.17 -8.33
N LYS A 89 8.20 -4.35 -7.76
CA LYS A 89 9.02 -5.42 -8.34
C LYS A 89 8.38 -6.76 -8.05
N SER A 90 8.14 -7.54 -9.10
CA SER A 90 7.61 -8.91 -9.02
C SER A 90 6.37 -9.05 -8.13
N GLY A 91 5.39 -8.15 -8.28
CA GLY A 91 4.16 -8.18 -7.47
C GLY A 91 4.35 -7.77 -6.01
N SER A 92 5.41 -7.01 -5.71
CA SER A 92 5.64 -6.45 -4.38
C SER A 92 6.10 -5.00 -4.43
N VAL A 93 5.80 -4.23 -3.38
CA VAL A 93 6.33 -2.88 -3.19
C VAL A 93 6.68 -2.66 -1.73
N ILE A 94 7.75 -1.91 -1.48
CA ILE A 94 8.18 -1.52 -0.13
C ILE A 94 7.91 -0.03 0.05
N LEU A 95 7.08 0.27 1.04
CA LEU A 95 6.71 1.62 1.43
C LEU A 95 7.46 1.96 2.72
N THR A 96 8.27 3.01 2.70
CA THR A 96 9.05 3.48 3.84
C THR A 96 8.19 4.43 4.67
N VAL A 97 8.09 4.18 5.97
CA VAL A 97 7.34 5.00 6.93
C VAL A 97 8.33 5.76 7.80
N LYS A 98 8.20 7.09 7.87
CA LYS A 98 9.10 7.90 8.72
C LYS A 98 8.85 7.59 10.19
N ARG A 99 9.85 7.85 11.03
CA ARG A 99 9.75 7.62 12.48
C ARG A 99 8.56 8.37 13.11
N ALA A 100 8.27 9.57 12.61
CA ALA A 100 7.14 10.38 13.05
C ALA A 100 5.78 9.68 12.84
N ASP A 101 5.65 8.87 11.78
CA ASP A 101 4.40 8.22 11.39
C ASP A 101 4.30 6.77 11.90
N HIS A 102 5.19 6.36 12.82
CA HIS A 102 5.20 4.98 13.34
C HIS A 102 3.92 4.62 14.08
N ALA A 103 3.31 5.56 14.80
CA ALA A 103 2.05 5.32 15.50
C ALA A 103 0.92 5.03 14.49
N ASP A 104 0.80 5.89 13.47
CA ASP A 104 -0.18 5.75 12.39
C ASP A 104 0.03 4.45 11.62
N ALA A 105 1.28 4.04 11.38
CA ALA A 105 1.58 2.77 10.71
C ALA A 105 1.16 1.55 11.52
N VAL A 106 1.29 1.58 12.86
CA VAL A 106 0.80 0.50 13.73
C VAL A 106 -0.72 0.43 13.69
N THR A 107 -1.38 1.59 13.79
CA THR A 107 -2.85 1.68 13.71
C THR A 107 -3.35 1.21 12.35
N PHE A 108 -2.70 1.64 11.27
CA PHE A 108 -3.02 1.23 9.91
C PHE A 108 -2.85 -0.29 9.70
N ASP A 109 -1.71 -0.87 10.10
CA ASP A 109 -1.47 -2.30 9.97
C ASP A 109 -2.52 -3.11 10.73
N SER A 110 -2.81 -2.74 11.98
CA SER A 110 -3.83 -3.40 12.81
C SER A 110 -5.22 -3.35 12.14
N ALA A 111 -5.61 -2.17 11.65
CA ALA A 111 -6.89 -1.99 10.95
C ALA A 111 -6.94 -2.79 9.64
N PHE A 112 -5.83 -2.87 8.90
CA PHE A 112 -5.74 -3.67 7.68
C PHE A 112 -5.88 -5.16 8.01
N GLN A 113 -5.16 -5.68 9.01
CA GLN A 113 -5.22 -7.11 9.33
C GLN A 113 -6.63 -7.53 9.74
N MET A 114 -7.34 -6.69 10.49
CA MET A 114 -8.74 -6.92 10.86
C MET A 114 -9.64 -7.00 9.63
N ALA A 115 -9.65 -5.94 8.80
CA ALA A 115 -10.50 -5.86 7.61
C ALA A 115 -10.17 -6.98 6.60
N PHE A 116 -8.89 -7.30 6.41
CA PHE A 116 -8.45 -8.34 5.47
C PHE A 116 -8.80 -9.75 5.97
N SER A 117 -8.78 -9.98 7.29
CA SER A 117 -9.20 -11.26 7.88
C SER A 117 -10.70 -11.47 7.76
N GLU A 118 -11.49 -10.45 8.07
CA GLU A 118 -12.95 -10.46 7.87
C GLU A 118 -13.31 -10.77 6.42
N PHE A 119 -12.64 -10.08 5.48
CA PHE A 119 -12.81 -10.33 4.05
C PHE A 119 -12.49 -11.79 3.68
N LYS A 120 -11.35 -12.33 4.13
CA LYS A 120 -10.95 -13.72 3.85
C LYS A 120 -11.95 -14.74 4.39
N LEU A 121 -12.41 -14.57 5.62
CA LEU A 121 -13.43 -15.43 6.22
C LEU A 121 -14.72 -15.39 5.40
N GLY A 122 -15.17 -14.21 4.97
CA GLY A 122 -16.32 -14.06 4.11
C GLY A 122 -16.18 -14.78 2.77
N GLN A 123 -14.99 -14.77 2.15
CA GLN A 123 -14.73 -15.51 0.92
C GLN A 123 -14.74 -17.03 1.12
N LEU A 124 -14.20 -17.51 2.25
CA LEU A 124 -14.21 -18.94 2.59
C LEU A 124 -15.64 -19.46 2.75
N TYR A 125 -16.48 -18.75 3.51
CA TYR A 125 -17.88 -19.14 3.69
C TYR A 125 -18.68 -19.14 2.37
N LYS A 126 -18.44 -18.19 1.47
CA LYS A 126 -19.08 -18.18 0.14
C LYS A 126 -18.67 -19.38 -0.72
N THR A 127 -17.40 -19.75 -0.65
CA THR A 127 -16.86 -20.89 -1.41
C THR A 127 -17.38 -22.22 -0.86
N GLU A 128 -17.50 -22.36 0.47
CA GLU A 128 -18.04 -23.56 1.13
C GLU A 128 -19.54 -23.74 0.88
N ASN A 129 -20.30 -22.66 0.72
CA ASN A 129 -21.75 -22.69 0.51
C ASN A 129 -22.17 -22.72 -0.97
N GLY A 130 -21.23 -22.83 -1.92
CA GLY A 130 -21.54 -23.03 -3.34
C GLY A 130 -22.25 -21.86 -4.04
N GLU A 131 -22.27 -20.66 -3.44
CA GLU A 131 -22.81 -19.46 -4.07
C GLU A 131 -21.78 -18.86 -5.05
N ASN A 132 -21.62 -19.52 -6.21
CA ASN A 132 -20.97 -18.92 -7.36
C ASN A 132 -21.95 -17.94 -8.02
N GLY A 133 -21.79 -16.65 -7.75
CA GLY A 133 -22.35 -15.57 -8.56
C GLY A 133 -21.43 -15.24 -9.74
#